data_AF-A0A951ZBL5-F1
#
_entry.id   AF-A0A951ZBL5-F1
#
_cell.length_a   1.000
_cell.length_b   1.000
_cell.length_c   1.000
_cell.angle_alpha   90.00
_cell.angle_beta   90.00
_cell.angle_gamma   90.00
#
_symmetry.space_group_name_H-M   'P 1'
#
loop_
_entity.id
_entity.type
_entity.pdbx_description
1 polymer ?
#
loop_
_entity_poly.entity_id
_entity_poly.type
_entity_poly.pdbx_seq_one_letter_code
_entity_poly.pdbx_strand_id
1 'polypeptide(L)'
;MTPEILEARKTWAGWCRQQGVDPAEVRVVFGRYSAYRDYYQDERRGGALSLKDWFGFYRMEAASEADQASPTASECSVDPNAPSRGSITRPAQFFEALSRLIALEAATGGQP
;
A
#
# COMPACT_ATOMS: atom_id res chain seq x y z
N MET A 1 -10.07 -20.71 1.52
CA MET A 1 -9.77 -19.74 2.58
C MET A 1 -10.27 -20.32 3.90
N THR A 2 -9.38 -20.57 4.85
CA THR A 2 -9.74 -21.20 6.14
C THR A 2 -10.34 -20.18 7.11
N PRO A 3 -11.16 -20.61 8.08
CA PRO A 3 -11.72 -19.71 9.11
C PRO A 3 -10.63 -18.97 9.90
N GLU A 4 -9.48 -19.60 10.11
CA GLU A 4 -8.33 -19.01 10.81
C GLU A 4 -7.77 -17.77 10.10
N ILE A 5 -7.73 -17.79 8.75
CA ILE A 5 -7.23 -16.66 7.94
C ILE A 5 -8.22 -15.50 7.94
N LEU A 6 -9.52 -15.79 7.95
CA LEU A 6 -10.56 -14.78 8.06
C LEU A 6 -10.48 -14.05 9.41
N GLU A 7 -10.28 -14.79 10.50
CA GLU A 7 -10.09 -14.20 11.82
C GLU A 7 -8.78 -13.40 11.90
N ALA A 8 -7.66 -13.94 11.39
CA ALA A 8 -6.39 -13.21 11.34
C ALA A 8 -6.51 -11.88 10.57
N ARG A 9 -7.24 -11.87 9.43
CA ARG A 9 -7.52 -10.65 8.65
C ARG A 9 -8.40 -9.66 9.41
N LYS A 10 -9.39 -10.12 10.18
CA LYS A 10 -10.22 -9.25 11.05
C LYS A 10 -9.38 -8.65 12.18
N THR A 11 -8.57 -9.46 12.85
CA THR A 11 -7.66 -9.02 13.91
C THR A 11 -6.66 -7.99 13.38
N TRP A 12 -6.08 -8.24 12.21
CA TRP A 12 -5.19 -7.28 11.54
C TRP A 12 -5.91 -5.96 11.23
N ALA A 13 -7.12 -6.00 10.68
CA ALA A 13 -7.88 -4.78 10.38
C ALA A 13 -8.22 -3.97 11.65
N GLY A 14 -8.54 -4.67 12.75
CA GLY A 14 -8.72 -4.05 14.07
C GLY A 14 -7.45 -3.40 14.60
N TRP A 15 -6.30 -4.07 14.44
CA TRP A 15 -5.00 -3.55 14.83
C TRP A 15 -4.61 -2.30 14.00
N CYS A 16 -4.81 -2.30 12.68
CA CYS A 16 -4.53 -1.14 11.83
C CYS A 16 -5.28 0.11 12.32
N ARG A 17 -6.58 -0.04 12.62
CA ARG A 17 -7.39 1.06 13.14
C ARG A 17 -6.89 1.58 14.49
N GLN A 18 -6.45 0.70 15.38
CA GLN A 18 -5.83 1.11 16.66
C GLN A 18 -4.52 1.90 16.45
N GLN A 19 -3.76 1.57 15.40
CA GLN A 19 -2.56 2.31 15.01
C GLN A 19 -2.87 3.60 14.24
N GLY A 20 -4.15 3.92 14.01
CA GLY A 20 -4.59 5.05 13.18
C GLY A 20 -4.20 4.90 11.71
N VAL A 21 -4.11 3.67 11.22
CA VAL A 21 -3.85 3.31 9.82
C VAL A 21 -5.13 2.75 9.22
N ASP A 22 -5.51 3.25 8.04
CA ASP A 22 -6.68 2.72 7.35
C ASP A 22 -6.36 1.36 6.68
N PRO A 23 -7.04 0.27 7.07
CA PRO A 23 -6.77 -1.04 6.51
C PRO A 23 -7.18 -1.18 5.03
N ALA A 24 -8.10 -0.37 4.52
CA ALA A 24 -8.44 -0.38 3.10
C ALA A 24 -7.34 0.29 2.28
N GLU A 25 -6.78 1.39 2.75
CA GLU A 25 -5.62 2.05 2.14
C GLU A 25 -4.41 1.10 2.08
N VAL A 26 -4.10 0.38 3.16
CA VAL A 26 -3.01 -0.61 3.16
C VAL A 26 -3.24 -1.72 2.13
N ARG A 27 -4.49 -2.17 1.93
CA ARG A 27 -4.82 -3.17 0.90
C ARG A 27 -4.63 -2.64 -0.51
N VAL A 28 -4.98 -1.37 -0.75
CA VAL A 28 -4.73 -0.72 -2.05
C VAL A 28 -3.23 -0.66 -2.36
N VAL A 29 -2.42 -0.22 -1.38
CA VAL A 29 -0.95 -0.17 -1.53
C VAL A 29 -0.36 -1.57 -1.70
N PHE A 30 -0.86 -2.56 -0.97
CA PHE A 30 -0.47 -3.96 -1.16
C PHE A 30 -0.74 -4.44 -2.59
N GLY A 31 -1.93 -4.17 -3.15
CA GLY A 31 -2.24 -4.53 -4.53
C GLY A 31 -1.27 -3.94 -5.55
N ARG A 32 -0.83 -2.68 -5.34
CA ARG A 32 0.20 -2.04 -6.18
C ARG A 32 1.57 -2.72 -6.05
N TYR A 33 1.95 -3.06 -4.82
CA TYR A 33 3.20 -3.78 -4.58
C TYR A 33 3.19 -5.16 -5.24
N SER A 34 2.09 -5.90 -5.13
CA SER A 34 1.94 -7.21 -5.76
C SER A 34 2.00 -7.12 -7.28
N ALA A 35 1.33 -6.13 -7.90
CA ALA A 35 1.42 -5.91 -9.34
C ALA A 35 2.84 -5.52 -9.80
N TYR A 36 3.54 -4.68 -9.03
CA TYR A 36 4.95 -4.36 -9.26
C TYR A 36 5.82 -5.62 -9.20
N ARG A 37 5.62 -6.44 -8.17
CA ARG A 37 6.36 -7.70 -7.98
C ARG A 37 6.14 -8.67 -9.12
N ASP A 38 4.90 -8.87 -9.54
CA ASP A 38 4.54 -9.76 -10.65
C ASP A 38 5.21 -9.32 -11.95
N TYR A 39 5.12 -8.03 -12.28
CA TYR A 39 5.75 -7.43 -13.46
C TYR A 39 7.28 -7.66 -13.50
N TYR A 40 7.98 -7.46 -12.38
CA TYR A 40 9.43 -7.66 -12.31
C TYR A 40 9.86 -9.13 -12.19
N GLN A 41 8.98 -10.02 -11.73
CA GLN A 41 9.23 -11.47 -11.76
C GLN A 41 9.13 -12.02 -13.18
N ASP A 42 8.21 -11.51 -14.00
CA ASP A 42 8.02 -11.95 -15.39
C ASP A 42 9.16 -11.48 -16.32
N GLU A 43 9.62 -10.24 -16.18
CA GLU A 43 10.57 -9.64 -17.13
C GLU A 43 12.03 -10.14 -17.03
N ARG A 44 12.42 -10.94 -16.03
CA ARG A 44 13.85 -11.27 -15.69
C ARG A 44 14.80 -10.04 -15.65
N ARG A 45 14.25 -8.83 -15.60
CA ARG A 45 14.99 -7.57 -15.50
C ARG A 45 15.24 -7.33 -14.02
N GLY A 46 16.52 -7.32 -13.62
CA GLY A 46 17.03 -6.85 -12.32
C GLY A 46 16.05 -6.93 -11.15
N GLY A 47 16.25 -7.93 -10.27
CA GLY A 47 15.31 -8.35 -9.23
C GLY A 47 14.50 -7.22 -8.56
N ALA A 48 13.21 -7.50 -8.38
CA ALA A 48 12.25 -6.59 -7.73
C ALA A 48 12.83 -5.97 -6.45
N LEU A 49 12.62 -4.67 -6.27
CA LEU A 49 13.04 -3.95 -5.07
C LEU A 49 12.51 -4.63 -3.81
N SER A 50 13.28 -4.56 -2.74
CA SER A 50 12.80 -4.97 -1.41
C SER A 50 11.56 -4.14 -1.06
N LEU A 51 10.64 -4.72 -0.26
CA LEU A 51 9.45 -4.01 0.21
C LEU A 51 9.79 -2.64 0.82
N LYS A 52 10.90 -2.56 1.56
CA LYS A 52 11.35 -1.32 2.22
C LYS A 52 11.76 -0.26 1.19
N ASP A 53 12.54 -0.64 0.18
CA ASP A 53 13.01 0.28 -0.86
C ASP A 53 11.84 0.75 -1.74
N TRP A 54 10.98 -0.19 -2.14
CA TRP A 54 9.77 0.12 -2.90
C TRP A 54 8.84 1.05 -2.11
N PHE A 55 8.63 0.80 -0.82
CA PHE A 55 7.80 1.65 0.02
C PHE A 55 8.40 3.04 0.23
N GLY A 56 9.73 3.14 0.29
CA GLY A 56 10.44 4.42 0.30
C GLY A 56 10.18 5.24 -0.96
N PHE A 57 10.31 4.60 -2.13
CA PHE A 57 9.98 5.22 -3.42
C PHE A 57 8.50 5.63 -3.50
N TYR A 58 7.58 4.73 -3.14
CA TYR A 58 6.15 4.97 -3.13
C TYR A 58 5.77 6.21 -2.29
N ARG A 59 6.42 6.38 -1.14
CA ARG A 59 6.18 7.54 -0.28
C ARG A 59 6.65 8.86 -0.89
N MET A 60 7.78 8.85 -1.60
CA MET A 60 8.28 10.05 -2.28
C MET A 60 7.33 10.45 -3.42
N GLU A 61 6.92 9.49 -4.25
CA GLU A 61 5.95 9.70 -5.33
C GLU A 61 4.62 10.22 -4.79
N ALA A 62 4.06 9.57 -3.76
CA ALA A 62 2.79 9.99 -3.16
C ALA A 62 2.85 11.39 -2.54
N ALA A 63 4.00 11.77 -1.95
CA ALA A 63 4.21 13.12 -1.44
C ALA A 63 4.31 14.15 -2.57
N SER A 64 4.98 13.82 -3.68
CA SER A 64 5.03 14.69 -4.86
C SER A 64 3.66 14.86 -5.52
N GLU A 65 2.86 13.80 -5.63
CA GLU A 65 1.48 13.91 -6.16
C GLU A 65 0.57 14.75 -5.25
N ALA A 66 0.73 14.64 -3.92
CA ALA A 66 -0.02 15.46 -2.97
C ALA A 66 0.41 16.94 -3.01
N ASP A 67 1.69 17.21 -3.25
CA ASP A 67 2.22 18.56 -3.46
C ASP A 67 1.67 19.18 -4.76
N GLN A 68 1.63 18.41 -5.86
CA GLN A 68 1.03 18.86 -7.12
C GLN A 68 -0.51 19.00 -7.08
N ALA A 69 -1.17 18.32 -6.13
CA ALA A 69 -2.60 18.49 -5.87
C ALA A 69 -2.91 19.72 -4.98
N SER A 70 -1.88 20.43 -4.49
CA SER A 70 -2.08 21.72 -3.81
C SER A 70 -2.49 22.78 -4.84
N PRO A 71 -3.59 23.53 -4.63
CA PRO A 71 -4.18 24.35 -5.66
C PRO A 71 -3.34 25.61 -5.93
N THR A 72 -2.48 25.55 -6.94
CA THR A 72 -2.04 26.74 -7.66
C THR A 72 -2.51 26.65 -9.11
N ALA A 73 -3.55 27.43 -9.39
CA ALA A 73 -3.99 27.92 -10.70
C ALA A 73 -4.49 26.91 -11.77
N SER A 74 -5.71 27.22 -12.23
CA SER A 74 -6.27 26.96 -13.56
C SER A 74 -6.79 25.56 -13.90
N GLU A 75 -8.11 25.43 -13.77
CA GLU A 75 -9.03 24.92 -14.81
C GLU A 75 -8.61 23.69 -15.65
N CYS A 76 -8.22 22.60 -15.00
CA CYS A 76 -8.45 21.27 -15.55
C CYS A 76 -9.19 20.44 -14.52
N SER A 77 -10.25 19.76 -14.94
CA SER A 77 -11.10 18.89 -14.12
C SER A 77 -10.27 17.82 -13.43
N VAL A 78 -9.76 18.12 -12.25
CA VAL A 78 -9.27 17.11 -11.32
C VAL A 78 -10.50 16.66 -10.55
N ASP A 79 -10.87 15.39 -10.75
CA ASP A 79 -11.99 14.78 -10.07
C ASP A 79 -11.79 14.91 -8.54
N PRO A 80 -12.65 15.65 -7.82
CA PRO A 80 -12.49 15.85 -6.39
C PRO A 80 -12.75 14.56 -5.58
N ASN A 81 -13.16 13.49 -6.25
CA ASN A 81 -13.36 12.16 -5.68
C ASN A 81 -12.18 11.22 -5.96
N ALA A 82 -11.13 11.69 -6.64
CA ALA A 82 -9.84 11.00 -6.62
C ALA A 82 -9.40 10.96 -5.15
N PRO A 83 -9.28 9.77 -4.53
CA PRO A 83 -8.87 9.68 -3.14
C PRO A 83 -7.55 10.42 -3.07
N SER A 84 -7.53 11.56 -2.37
CA SER A 84 -6.30 12.28 -2.10
C SER A 84 -5.33 11.20 -1.63
N ARG A 85 -4.23 10.99 -2.37
CA ARG A 85 -3.12 10.16 -1.92
C ARG A 85 -2.49 10.93 -0.77
N GLY A 86 -3.23 11.00 0.33
CA GLY A 86 -2.90 11.77 1.51
C GLY A 86 -1.56 11.23 1.95
N SER A 87 -0.60 12.14 2.09
CA SER A 87 0.74 11.83 2.58
C SER A 87 0.63 10.83 3.70
N ILE A 88 1.22 9.63 3.54
CA ILE A 88 1.18 8.59 4.57
C ILE A 88 1.68 9.21 5.89
N THR A 89 0.74 9.57 6.76
CA THR A 89 1.01 10.40 7.94
C THR A 89 1.78 9.64 9.00
N ARG A 90 1.68 8.31 8.97
CA ARG A 90 2.27 7.36 9.91
C ARG A 90 3.07 6.29 9.18
N PRO A 91 4.21 6.65 8.58
CA PRO A 91 4.90 5.77 7.63
C PRO A 91 5.44 4.49 8.27
N ALA A 92 5.87 4.55 9.54
CA ALA A 92 6.33 3.37 10.26
C ALA A 92 5.18 2.39 10.53
N GLN A 93 4.06 2.89 11.07
CA GLN A 93 2.88 2.07 11.36
C GLN A 93 2.26 1.51 10.07
N PHE A 94 2.24 2.30 9.00
CA PHE A 94 1.75 1.88 7.70
C PHE A 94 2.64 0.78 7.09
N PHE A 95 3.96 0.95 7.15
CA PHE A 95 4.90 -0.07 6.69
C PHE A 95 4.74 -1.37 7.47
N GLU A 96 4.55 -1.28 8.79
CA GLU A 96 4.31 -2.46 9.63
C GLU A 96 2.97 -3.14 9.28
N ALA A 97 1.90 -2.36 9.06
CA ALA A 97 0.61 -2.87 8.61
C ALA A 97 0.72 -3.61 7.27
N LEU A 98 1.46 -3.03 6.33
CA LEU A 98 1.72 -3.60 5.00
C LEU A 98 2.53 -4.89 5.10
N SER A 99 3.60 -4.90 5.91
CA SER A 99 4.44 -6.08 6.13
C SER A 99 3.65 -7.24 6.76
N ARG A 100 2.79 -6.94 7.74
CA ARG A 100 1.89 -7.92 8.37
C ARG A 100 0.89 -8.48 7.35
N LEU A 101 0.33 -7.63 6.49
CA LEU A 101 -0.59 -8.07 5.44
C LEU A 101 0.11 -9.02 4.44
N ILE A 102 1.32 -8.69 4.00
CA ILE A 102 2.11 -9.56 3.10
C ILE A 102 2.34 -10.94 3.74
N ALA A 103 2.71 -10.98 5.01
CA ALA A 103 2.92 -12.24 5.73
C ALA A 103 1.62 -13.08 5.81
N LEU A 104 0.46 -12.44 6.02
CA LEU A 104 -0.84 -13.11 6.02
C LEU A 104 -1.18 -13.69 4.64
N GLU A 105 -0.95 -12.93 3.56
CA GLU A 105 -1.24 -13.39 2.20
C GLU A 105 -0.30 -14.53 1.77
N ALA A 106 0.98 -14.47 2.15
CA ALA A 106 1.95 -15.54 1.93
C ALA A 106 1.53 -16.84 2.67
N ALA A 107 1.05 -16.74 3.91
CA ALA A 107 0.52 -17.86 4.67
C ALA A 107 -0.79 -18.44 4.06
N THR A 108 -1.49 -17.66 3.23
CA THR A 108 -2.75 -18.06 2.58
C THR A 108 -2.51 -18.79 1.25
N GLY A 109 -1.26 -18.88 0.78
CA GLY A 109 -0.93 -19.47 -0.53
C GLY A 109 -1.06 -18.50 -1.71
N GLY A 110 -1.17 -17.19 -1.44
CA GLY A 110 -0.93 -16.17 -2.48
C GLY A 110 0.56 -16.13 -2.76
N GLN A 111 0.96 -16.62 -3.93
CA GLN A 111 2.36 -16.63 -4.35
C GLN A 111 2.96 -15.20 -4.26
N PRO A 112 4.20 -15.06 -3.77
CA PRO A 112 4.92 -13.80 -3.59
C PRO A 112 4.96 -12.83 -4.79
#